data_AF-A0A1F9VA34-F1
#
_entry.id   AF-A0A1F9VA34-F1
#
_cell.length_a   1.000
_cell.length_b   1.000
_cell.length_c   1.000
_cell.angle_alpha   90.00
_cell.angle_beta   90.00
_cell.angle_gamma   90.00
#
_symmetry.space_group_name_H-M   'P 1'
#
loop_
_entity.id
_entity.type
_entity.pdbx_description
1 polymer ?
#
loop_
_entity_poly.entity_id
_entity_poly.type
_entity_poly.pdbx_seq_one_letter_code
_entity_poly.pdbx_strand_id
1 'polypeptide(L)'
;MNEVVIVFSILSILGFSVLSHYFLSVEILLKFGFALTGFGLILGVPTGFYYHLLLFKFLKKRVALPFFWWLSPLKYHVYLIEYELKGLKIWFQIGALGFFISLGGCFIVFIGLIK
;
A
#
# COMPACT_ATOMS: atom_id res chain seq x y z
N MET A 1 -10.12 -18.71 -10.18
CA MET A 1 -10.58 -17.38 -9.69
C MET A 1 -9.50 -16.30 -9.86
N ASN A 2 -8.22 -16.60 -9.70
CA ASN A 2 -7.12 -15.60 -9.80
C ASN A 2 -6.90 -15.08 -11.24
N GLU A 3 -7.05 -15.94 -12.26
CA GLU A 3 -6.86 -15.56 -13.67
C GLU A 3 -7.83 -14.47 -14.13
N VAL A 4 -9.11 -14.59 -13.75
CA VAL A 4 -10.14 -13.59 -14.08
C VAL A 4 -9.78 -12.23 -13.49
N VAL A 5 -9.35 -12.17 -12.23
CA VAL A 5 -8.93 -10.92 -11.57
C VAL A 5 -7.74 -10.29 -12.28
N ILE A 6 -6.76 -11.11 -12.69
CA ILE A 6 -5.58 -10.64 -13.43
C ILE A 6 -6.00 -10.04 -14.78
N VAL A 7 -6.82 -10.77 -15.55
CA VAL A 7 -7.30 -10.30 -16.86
C VAL A 7 -8.08 -9.00 -16.73
N PHE A 8 -9.03 -8.92 -15.79
CA PHE A 8 -9.78 -7.69 -15.55
C PHE A 8 -8.87 -6.53 -15.13
N SER A 9 -7.87 -6.79 -14.28
CA SER A 9 -6.93 -5.75 -13.84
C SER A 9 -6.10 -5.21 -15.01
N ILE A 10 -5.61 -6.09 -15.89
CA ILE A 10 -4.88 -5.70 -17.11
C ILE A 10 -5.79 -4.87 -18.03
N LEU A 11 -7.02 -5.34 -18.28
CA LEU A 11 -7.97 -4.62 -19.14
C LEU A 11 -8.34 -3.25 -18.57
N SER A 12 -8.54 -3.13 -17.26
CA SER A 12 -8.79 -1.85 -16.60
C SER A 12 -7.61 -0.89 -16.73
N ILE A 13 -6.38 -1.39 -16.56
CA ILE A 13 -5.15 -0.60 -16.72
C ILE A 13 -5.01 -0.08 -18.17
N LEU A 14 -5.17 -0.96 -19.15
CA LEU A 14 -5.09 -0.61 -20.57
C LEU A 14 -6.20 0.36 -20.97
N GLY A 15 -7.44 0.08 -20.56
CA GLY A 15 -8.60 0.93 -20.83
C GLY A 15 -8.43 2.33 -20.24
N PHE A 16 -7.97 2.43 -18.99
CA PHE A 16 -7.67 3.72 -18.37
C PHE A 16 -6.57 4.48 -19.10
N SER A 17 -5.50 3.80 -19.51
CA SER A 17 -4.39 4.42 -20.26
C SER A 17 -4.87 5.00 -21.59
N VAL A 18 -5.66 4.23 -22.35
CA VAL A 18 -6.24 4.68 -23.63
C VAL A 18 -7.19 5.85 -23.41
N LEU A 19 -8.14 5.76 -22.47
CA LEU A 19 -9.09 6.83 -22.18
C LEU A 19 -8.38 8.12 -21.75
N SER A 20 -7.40 8.03 -20.86
CA SER A 20 -6.63 9.20 -20.41
C SER A 20 -5.87 9.89 -21.55
N HIS A 21 -5.46 9.14 -22.59
CA HIS A 21 -4.83 9.72 -23.77
C HIS A 21 -5.79 10.66 -24.53
N TYR A 22 -7.07 10.31 -24.65
CA TYR A 22 -8.05 11.13 -25.37
C TYR A 22 -8.67 12.25 -24.52
N PHE A 23 -8.85 12.03 -23.21
CA PHE A 23 -9.69 12.90 -22.38
C PHE A 23 -8.95 13.76 -21.35
N LEU A 24 -7.73 13.41 -20.97
CA LEU A 24 -7.01 14.10 -19.88
C LEU A 24 -5.74 14.78 -20.38
N SER A 25 -5.47 16.01 -19.93
CA SER A 25 -4.18 16.66 -20.22
C SER A 25 -3.06 16.05 -19.38
N VAL A 26 -1.82 16.15 -19.87
CA VAL A 26 -0.62 15.71 -19.13
C VAL A 26 -0.53 16.40 -17.77
N GLU A 27 -0.86 17.69 -17.71
CA GLU A 27 -0.85 18.46 -16.45
C GLU A 27 -1.83 17.89 -15.41
N ILE A 28 -3.04 17.50 -15.82
CA ILE A 28 -4.04 16.89 -14.92
C ILE A 28 -3.53 15.54 -14.40
N LEU A 29 -2.98 14.70 -15.28
CA LEU A 29 -2.43 13.40 -14.90
C LEU A 29 -1.29 13.54 -13.88
N LEU A 30 -0.35 14.46 -14.12
CA LEU A 30 0.76 14.70 -13.20
C LEU A 30 0.29 15.25 -11.85
N LYS A 31 -0.55 16.29 -11.85
CA LYS A 31 -1.08 16.87 -10.60
C LYS A 31 -1.84 15.85 -9.77
N PHE A 32 -2.73 15.10 -10.41
CA PHE A 32 -3.54 14.09 -9.72
C PHE A 32 -2.69 12.91 -9.25
N GLY A 33 -1.78 12.42 -10.10
CA GLY A 33 -0.85 11.34 -9.77
C GLY A 33 0.03 11.69 -8.56
N PHE A 34 0.67 12.86 -8.56
CA PHE A 34 1.48 13.31 -7.42
C PHE A 34 0.64 13.53 -6.16
N ALA A 35 -0.56 14.10 -6.29
CA ALA A 35 -1.45 14.29 -5.14
C ALA A 35 -1.85 12.94 -4.52
N LEU A 36 -2.20 11.95 -5.34
CA LEU A 36 -2.57 10.62 -4.89
C LEU A 36 -1.38 9.89 -4.27
N THR A 37 -0.19 9.99 -4.87
CA THR A 37 1.05 9.46 -4.29
C THR A 37 1.35 10.09 -2.93
N GLY A 38 1.31 11.41 -2.83
CA GLY A 38 1.54 12.13 -1.58
C GLY A 38 0.52 11.74 -0.50
N PHE A 39 -0.76 11.68 -0.84
CA PHE A 39 -1.82 11.27 0.08
C PHE A 39 -1.63 9.83 0.56
N GLY A 40 -1.34 8.91 -0.36
CA GLY A 40 -1.05 7.52 -0.03
C GLY A 40 0.16 7.37 0.89
N LEU A 41 1.22 8.16 0.68
CA LEU A 41 2.43 8.14 1.53
C LEU A 41 2.16 8.71 2.92
N ILE A 42 1.43 9.83 3.00
CA ILE A 42 1.03 10.47 4.27
C ILE A 42 0.17 9.53 5.10
N LEU A 43 -0.67 8.69 4.47
CA LEU A 43 -1.43 7.66 5.18
C LEU A 43 -0.57 6.43 5.49
N GLY A 44 0.07 5.86 4.48
CA GLY A 44 0.72 4.56 4.53
C GLY A 44 1.98 4.51 5.37
N VAL A 45 2.83 5.54 5.29
CA VAL A 45 4.11 5.57 6.03
C VAL A 45 3.88 5.68 7.54
N PRO A 46 3.09 6.64 8.06
CA PRO A 46 2.86 6.74 9.50
C PRO A 46 2.11 5.54 10.07
N THR A 47 1.12 5.01 9.34
CA THR A 47 0.34 3.84 9.80
C THR A 47 1.15 2.56 9.76
N GLY A 48 1.97 2.36 8.71
CA GLY A 48 2.94 1.27 8.63
C GLY A 48 4.00 1.34 9.74
N PHE A 49 4.49 2.55 10.05
CA PHE A 49 5.41 2.76 11.17
C PHE A 49 4.74 2.44 12.51
N TYR A 50 3.52 2.94 12.73
CA TYR A 50 2.75 2.66 13.95
C TYR A 50 2.46 1.17 14.12
N TYR A 51 2.13 0.46 13.03
CA TYR A 51 2.00 -0.99 13.00
C TYR A 51 3.29 -1.69 13.49
N HIS A 52 4.46 -1.28 13.00
CA HIS A 52 5.73 -1.85 13.45
C HIS A 52 6.00 -1.55 14.93
N LEU A 53 5.70 -0.34 15.41
CA LEU A 53 5.85 -0.01 16.82
C LEU A 53 4.94 -0.84 17.73
N LEU A 54 3.68 -1.03 17.35
CA LEU A 54 2.75 -1.87 18.09
C LEU A 54 3.21 -3.32 18.10
N LEU A 55 3.61 -3.84 16.95
CA LEU A 55 4.12 -5.21 16.82
C LEU A 55 5.36 -5.41 17.69
N PHE A 56 6.32 -4.47 17.65
CA PHE A 56 7.50 -4.49 18.52
C PHE A 56 7.13 -4.49 20.01
N LYS A 57 6.17 -3.64 20.41
CA LYS A 57 5.71 -3.54 21.79
C LYS A 57 5.12 -4.85 22.32
N PHE A 58 4.39 -5.58 21.49
CA PHE A 58 3.83 -6.89 21.86
C PHE A 58 4.89 -7.99 21.87
N LEU A 59 5.78 -8.01 20.87
CA LEU A 59 6.78 -9.07 20.71
C LEU A 59 7.95 -8.97 21.67
N LYS A 60 8.41 -7.76 22.03
CA LYS A 60 9.58 -7.58 22.92
C LYS A 60 9.43 -8.24 24.29
N LYS A 61 8.19 -8.52 24.71
CA LYS A 61 7.88 -9.20 25.97
C LYS A 61 7.87 -10.73 25.87
N ARG A 62 7.90 -11.27 24.65
CA ARG A 62 7.65 -12.70 24.37
C ARG A 62 8.80 -13.40 23.66
N VAL A 63 9.54 -12.68 22.82
CA VAL A 63 10.60 -13.23 21.99
C VAL A 63 11.73 -12.23 21.79
N ALA A 64 12.96 -12.73 21.72
CA ALA A 64 14.11 -11.94 21.28
C ALA A 64 13.96 -11.65 19.78
N LEU A 65 13.94 -10.36 19.42
CA LEU A 65 13.77 -9.93 18.04
C LEU A 65 15.15 -9.77 17.37
N PRO A 66 15.42 -10.49 16.26
CA PRO A 66 16.65 -10.28 15.49
C PRO A 66 16.62 -8.90 14.81
N PHE A 67 17.77 -8.32 14.50
CA PHE A 67 17.89 -6.97 13.92
C PHE A 67 16.99 -6.72 12.69
N PHE A 68 16.80 -7.73 11.83
CA PHE A 68 15.99 -7.64 10.61
C PHE A 68 14.54 -8.15 10.75
N TRP A 69 14.02 -8.26 11.98
CA TRP A 69 12.66 -8.77 12.24
C TRP A 69 11.57 -8.02 11.44
N TRP A 70 11.76 -6.71 11.26
CA TRP A 70 10.84 -5.80 10.58
C TRP A 70 10.74 -6.03 9.06
N LEU A 71 11.67 -6.77 8.44
CA LEU A 71 11.57 -7.18 7.03
C LEU A 71 10.56 -8.31 6.80
N SER A 72 10.25 -9.08 7.84
CA SER A 72 9.28 -10.19 7.76
C SER A 72 8.35 -10.19 8.97
N PRO A 73 7.59 -9.10 9.19
CA PRO A 73 6.83 -8.90 10.42
C PRO A 73 5.68 -9.92 10.58
N LEU A 74 5.18 -10.45 9.46
CA LEU A 74 4.09 -11.45 9.44
C LEU A 74 4.45 -12.77 10.13
N LYS A 75 5.74 -13.16 10.10
CA LYS A 75 6.21 -14.40 10.76
C LYS A 75 5.97 -14.38 12.27
N TYR A 76 5.89 -13.19 12.85
CA TYR A 76 5.76 -13.01 14.28
C TYR A 76 4.31 -12.85 14.75
N HIS A 77 3.34 -12.83 13.83
CA HIS A 77 1.91 -12.75 14.19
C HIS A 77 1.45 -13.97 14.99
N VAL A 78 2.13 -15.11 14.85
CA VAL A 78 1.88 -16.35 15.61
C VAL A 78 2.05 -16.15 17.12
N TYR A 79 2.87 -15.19 17.54
CA TYR A 79 3.13 -14.92 18.96
C TYR A 79 2.14 -13.92 19.57
N LEU A 80 1.16 -13.41 18.82
CA LEU A 80 0.15 -12.46 19.29
C LEU A 80 -1.10 -13.19 19.78
N ILE A 81 -1.79 -12.62 20.76
CA ILE A 81 -3.13 -13.07 21.17
C ILE A 81 -4.14 -12.50 20.16
N GLU A 82 -5.27 -13.19 19.94
CA GLU A 82 -6.31 -12.77 18.99
C GLU A 82 -6.74 -11.30 19.13
N TYR A 83 -6.84 -10.79 20.35
CA TYR A 83 -7.22 -9.39 20.60
C TYR A 83 -6.15 -8.41 20.07
N GLU A 84 -4.87 -8.69 20.32
CA GLU A 84 -3.75 -7.88 19.83
C GLU A 84 -3.65 -7.95 18.30
N LEU A 85 -3.88 -9.14 17.73
CA LEU A 85 -3.87 -9.37 16.29
C LEU A 85 -4.98 -8.59 15.59
N LYS A 86 -6.21 -8.58 16.14
CA LYS A 86 -7.33 -7.81 15.58
C LYS A 86 -7.04 -6.31 15.56
N GLY A 87 -6.52 -5.77 16.67
CA GLY A 87 -6.11 -4.36 16.75
C GLY A 87 -5.00 -4.02 15.77
N LEU A 88 -3.99 -4.89 15.65
CA LEU A 88 -2.86 -4.74 14.73
C LEU A 88 -3.30 -4.80 13.25
N LYS A 89 -4.24 -5.69 12.91
CA LYS A 89 -4.71 -5.94 11.54
C LYS A 89 -5.33 -4.70 10.91
N ILE A 90 -6.05 -3.88 11.71
CA ILE A 90 -6.64 -2.63 11.23
C ILE A 90 -5.54 -1.68 10.74
N TRP A 91 -4.49 -1.48 11.54
CA TRP A 91 -3.36 -0.62 11.16
C TRP A 91 -2.58 -1.17 9.96
N PHE A 92 -2.41 -2.48 9.90
CA PHE A 92 -1.82 -3.15 8.74
C PHE A 92 -2.63 -2.90 7.46
N GLN A 93 -3.96 -3.02 7.54
CA GLN A 93 -4.85 -2.79 6.39
C GLN A 93 -4.85 -1.33 5.94
N ILE A 94 -4.87 -0.38 6.87
CA ILE A 94 -4.77 1.05 6.54
C ILE A 94 -3.42 1.37 5.89
N GLY A 95 -2.33 0.82 6.43
CA GLY A 95 -1.00 0.98 5.84
C GLY A 95 -0.91 0.40 4.43
N ALA A 96 -1.44 -0.82 4.23
CA ALA A 96 -1.51 -1.45 2.92
C ALA A 96 -2.35 -0.64 1.94
N LEU A 97 -3.49 -0.11 2.37
CA LEU A 97 -4.34 0.76 1.55
C LEU A 97 -3.58 2.02 1.12
N GLY A 98 -2.89 2.70 2.03
CA GLY A 98 -2.06 3.87 1.71
C GLY A 98 -0.94 3.54 0.70
N PHE A 99 -0.32 2.36 0.83
CA PHE A 99 0.66 1.88 -0.14
C PHE A 99 0.04 1.67 -1.53
N PHE A 100 -1.12 1.01 -1.64
CA PHE A 100 -1.78 0.81 -2.93
C PHE A 100 -2.27 2.11 -3.56
N ILE A 101 -2.75 3.06 -2.76
CA ILE A 101 -3.07 4.42 -3.23
C ILE A 101 -1.82 5.09 -3.79
N SER A 102 -0.69 4.98 -3.09
CA SER A 102 0.58 5.55 -3.55
C SER A 102 1.03 4.97 -4.87
N LEU A 103 0.93 3.64 -5.00
CA LEU A 103 1.30 2.89 -6.20
C LEU A 103 0.40 3.28 -7.38
N GLY A 104 -0.91 3.43 -7.15
CA GLY A 104 -1.85 3.94 -8.15
C GLY A 104 -1.48 5.35 -8.62
N GLY A 105 -1.11 6.24 -7.69
CA GLY A 105 -0.61 7.59 -8.03
C GLY A 105 0.64 7.55 -8.90
N CYS A 106 1.62 6.71 -8.55
CA CYS A 106 2.83 6.52 -9.35
C CYS A 106 2.53 6.02 -10.76
N PHE A 107 1.55 5.12 -10.89
CA PHE A 107 1.11 4.61 -12.18
C PHE A 107 0.48 5.70 -13.05
N ILE A 108 -0.34 6.58 -12.46
CA ILE A 108 -0.93 7.73 -13.17
C ILE A 108 0.16 8.72 -13.61
N VAL A 109 1.14 9.01 -12.76
CA VAL A 109 2.30 9.84 -13.13
C VAL A 109 3.05 9.21 -14.31
N PHE A 110 3.29 7.90 -14.26
CA PHE A 110 3.96 7.18 -15.34
C PHE A 110 3.21 7.32 -16.67
N ILE A 111 1.88 7.14 -16.68
CA ILE A 111 1.05 7.37 -17.88
C ILE A 111 1.20 8.81 -18.39
N GLY A 112 1.17 9.80 -17.49
CA GLY A 112 1.34 11.20 -17.85
C GLY A 112 2.70 11.51 -18.48
N LEU A 113 3.77 10.82 -18.05
CA LEU A 113 5.12 11.01 -18.56
C LEU A 113 5.38 10.36 -19.92
N ILE A 114 4.66 9.29 -20.27
CA ILE A 114 4.82 8.57 -21.55
C ILE A 114 3.83 9.02 -22.63
N LYS A 115 2.95 9.97 -22.31
CA LYS A 115 1.97 10.55 -23.23
C LYS A 115 2.62 11.61 -24.12
#